data_AF-A0A1Q7JF44-F1
#
_entry.id   AF-A0A1Q7JF44-F1
#
_cell.length_a   1.000
_cell.length_b   1.000
_cell.length_c   1.000
_cell.angle_alpha   90.00
_cell.angle_beta   90.00
_cell.angle_gamma   90.00
#
_symmetry.space_group_name_H-M   'P 1'
#
loop_
_entity.id
_entity.type
_entity.pdbx_description
1 polymer ?
#
loop_
_entity_poly.entity_id
_entity_poly.type
_entity_poly.pdbx_seq_one_letter_code
_entity_poly.pdbx_strand_id
1 'polypeptide(L)'
;MRDRFTVAILGLALCARSAAGQAQLTPADSAILASQPLKRLVLTPSLFRRLSLLAAGLDREVVLCLQGSVSGDTAVVRDFVMPDLLRSTADLVEPQPCVPTTLAVWHNHPWTGPDSSFGVKTPEDLCSLSQPDLRTVVADSIPFAVVSVGRTPRPIVCWWRRVQAVVNRHVKFLPRFPRQWIALPSFASLTDPLVPPAASVP
;
A
#
# COMPACT_ATOMS: atom_id res chain seq x y z
N MET A 1 41.09 -31.87 55.01
CA MET A 1 40.49 -30.53 54.89
C MET A 1 40.58 -30.17 53.42
N ARG A 2 39.47 -30.18 52.66
CA ARG A 2 38.63 -28.99 52.35
C ARG A 2 39.55 -27.88 51.78
N ASP A 3 39.52 -27.56 50.48
CA ASP A 3 38.36 -26.92 49.86
C ASP A 3 38.18 -27.17 48.36
N ARG A 4 36.92 -27.16 47.95
CA ARG A 4 36.40 -27.36 46.61
C ARG A 4 36.36 -26.03 45.86
N PHE A 5 37.01 -25.93 44.70
CA PHE A 5 36.78 -24.84 43.76
C PHE A 5 35.40 -25.01 43.12
N THR A 6 34.47 -24.15 43.52
CA THR A 6 33.14 -24.07 42.91
C THR A 6 33.23 -23.13 41.71
N VAL A 7 33.22 -23.68 40.50
CA VAL A 7 33.04 -22.91 39.26
C VAL A 7 31.54 -22.64 39.12
N ALA A 8 31.14 -21.39 39.32
CA ALA A 8 29.79 -20.94 39.03
C ALA A 8 29.62 -20.77 37.52
N ILE A 9 28.99 -21.74 36.85
CA ILE A 9 28.54 -21.59 35.47
C ILE A 9 27.28 -20.73 35.50
N LEU A 10 27.44 -19.44 35.23
CA LEU A 10 26.33 -18.52 35.02
C LEU A 10 25.71 -18.84 33.65
N GLY A 11 24.66 -19.66 33.65
CA GLY A 11 23.86 -19.93 32.47
C GLY A 11 23.09 -18.67 32.07
N LEU A 12 23.58 -17.97 31.04
CA LEU A 12 22.84 -16.94 30.34
C LEU A 12 21.63 -17.60 29.64
N ALA A 13 20.50 -17.62 30.34
CA ALA A 13 19.21 -17.89 29.73
C ALA A 13 18.94 -16.80 28.69
N LEU A 14 19.19 -17.10 27.42
CA LEU A 14 18.72 -16.28 26.31
C LEU A 14 17.20 -16.23 26.41
N CYS A 15 16.68 -15.10 26.89
CA CYS A 15 15.30 -14.72 26.65
C CYS A 15 15.12 -14.69 25.13
N ALA A 16 14.47 -15.72 24.59
CA ALA A 16 13.95 -15.71 23.24
C ALA A 16 13.03 -14.49 23.14
N ARG A 17 13.53 -13.41 22.55
CA ARG A 17 12.72 -12.26 22.17
C ARG A 17 11.64 -12.82 21.25
N SER A 18 10.41 -12.86 21.74
CA SER A 18 9.23 -13.20 20.95
C SER A 18 9.29 -12.41 19.64
N ALA A 19 9.31 -13.11 18.51
CA ALA A 19 9.15 -12.49 17.22
C ALA A 19 7.82 -11.72 17.24
N ALA A 20 7.91 -10.39 17.26
CA ALA A 20 6.75 -9.54 17.26
C ALA A 20 5.99 -9.70 15.93
N GLY A 21 4.70 -10.06 16.03
CA GLY A 21 3.67 -9.43 15.20
C GLY A 21 3.22 -10.14 13.93
N GLN A 22 3.36 -11.45 13.77
CA GLN A 22 2.66 -12.17 12.70
C GLN A 22 1.57 -13.07 13.30
N ALA A 23 0.32 -12.86 12.86
CA ALA A 23 -0.79 -13.68 13.30
C ALA A 23 -0.61 -15.13 12.86
N GLN A 24 -1.05 -16.05 13.71
CA GLN A 24 -1.24 -17.44 13.32
C GLN A 24 -2.33 -17.47 12.24
N LEU A 25 -1.97 -17.96 11.06
CA LEU A 25 -2.87 -18.00 9.91
C LEU A 25 -4.03 -18.95 10.19
N THR A 26 -5.26 -18.46 10.06
CA THR A 26 -6.44 -19.33 10.07
C THR A 26 -6.53 -20.12 8.76
N PRO A 27 -7.31 -21.21 8.70
CA PRO A 27 -7.57 -21.91 7.44
C PRO A 27 -8.13 -20.98 6.35
N ALA A 28 -8.95 -20.00 6.73
CA ALA A 28 -9.47 -18.98 5.81
C ALA A 28 -8.35 -18.05 5.28
N ASP A 29 -7.39 -17.69 6.12
CA ASP A 29 -6.24 -16.88 5.70
C ASP A 29 -5.34 -17.64 4.73
N SER A 30 -5.11 -18.93 5.01
CA SER A 30 -4.35 -19.82 4.14
C SER A 30 -5.04 -20.01 2.78
N ALA A 31 -6.38 -20.10 2.76
CA ALA A 31 -7.15 -20.12 1.52
C ALA A 31 -6.99 -18.81 0.75
N ILE A 32 -7.08 -17.65 1.41
CA ILE A 32 -6.86 -16.34 0.78
C ILE A 32 -5.44 -16.23 0.22
N LEU A 33 -4.43 -16.63 0.99
CA LEU A 33 -3.02 -16.66 0.59
C LEU A 33 -2.82 -17.51 -0.67
N ALA A 34 -3.47 -18.67 -0.74
CA ALA A 34 -3.41 -19.57 -1.89
C ALA A 34 -4.24 -19.05 -3.09
N SER A 35 -5.28 -18.26 -2.86
CA SER A 35 -6.24 -17.81 -3.87
C SER A 35 -6.00 -16.39 -4.39
N GLN A 36 -4.83 -15.79 -4.16
CA GLN A 36 -4.49 -14.45 -4.70
C GLN A 36 -3.58 -14.59 -5.94
N PRO A 37 -4.15 -14.79 -7.16
CA PRO A 37 -3.33 -14.94 -8.36
C PRO A 37 -2.62 -13.66 -8.75
N LEU A 38 -3.16 -12.49 -8.37
CA LEU A 38 -2.61 -11.19 -8.73
C LEU A 38 -1.43 -10.81 -7.83
N LYS A 39 -0.28 -10.61 -8.45
CA LYS A 39 0.98 -10.26 -7.78
C LYS A 39 1.44 -8.84 -8.11
N ARG A 40 1.01 -8.32 -9.25
CA ARG A 40 1.48 -7.04 -9.80
C ARG A 40 0.30 -6.10 -10.02
N LEU A 41 0.51 -4.83 -9.68
CA LEU A 41 -0.39 -3.73 -9.94
C LEU A 41 0.29 -2.76 -10.91
N VAL A 42 -0.38 -2.41 -11.99
CA VAL A 42 0.05 -1.39 -12.93
C VAL A 42 -1.04 -0.33 -13.03
N LEU A 43 -0.73 0.88 -12.60
CA LEU A 43 -1.55 2.07 -12.87
C LEU A 43 -1.09 2.64 -14.21
N THR A 44 -2.01 2.90 -15.15
CA THR A 44 -1.62 3.61 -16.38
C THR A 44 -1.08 4.99 -16.06
N PRO A 45 -0.18 5.56 -16.89
CA PRO A 45 0.35 6.90 -16.65
C PRO A 45 -0.73 7.98 -16.54
N SER A 46 -1.80 7.86 -17.34
CA SER A 46 -2.95 8.78 -17.26
C SER A 46 -3.71 8.64 -15.94
N LEU A 47 -3.97 7.42 -15.48
CA LEU A 47 -4.59 7.17 -14.19
C LEU A 47 -3.74 7.70 -13.04
N PHE A 48 -2.45 7.39 -13.04
CA PHE A 48 -1.52 7.86 -12.00
C PHE A 48 -1.53 9.39 -11.87
N ARG A 49 -1.46 10.11 -13.00
CA ARG A 49 -1.54 11.59 -12.99
C ARG A 49 -2.87 12.08 -12.43
N ARG A 50 -4.00 11.49 -12.83
CA ARG A 50 -5.33 11.87 -12.33
C ARG A 50 -5.45 11.66 -10.81
N LEU A 51 -5.04 10.49 -10.32
CA LEU A 51 -5.04 10.18 -8.89
C LEU A 51 -4.11 11.11 -8.09
N SER A 52 -2.93 11.42 -8.64
CA SER A 52 -1.97 12.35 -8.02
C SER A 52 -2.53 13.77 -7.93
N LEU A 53 -3.15 14.27 -9.01
CA LEU A 53 -3.80 15.58 -9.02
C LEU A 53 -4.97 15.64 -8.04
N LEU A 54 -5.77 14.57 -7.98
CA LEU A 54 -6.88 14.48 -7.04
C LEU A 54 -6.38 14.53 -5.59
N ALA A 55 -5.43 13.68 -5.21
CA ALA A 55 -4.86 13.69 -3.86
C ALA A 55 -4.23 15.05 -3.51
N ALA A 56 -3.59 15.73 -4.46
CA ALA A 56 -3.01 17.05 -4.24
C ALA A 56 -4.06 18.12 -3.88
N GLY A 57 -5.27 18.02 -4.45
CA GLY A 57 -6.33 19.02 -4.26
C GLY A 57 -7.28 18.75 -3.09
N LEU A 58 -7.33 17.54 -2.57
CA LEU A 58 -8.30 17.17 -1.53
C LEU A 58 -7.84 17.59 -0.12
N ASP A 59 -8.79 18.07 0.66
CA ASP A 59 -8.67 18.38 2.09
C ASP A 59 -9.27 17.31 3.00
N ARG A 60 -9.99 16.35 2.40
CA ARG A 60 -10.63 15.21 3.03
C ARG A 60 -10.20 13.91 2.36
N GLU A 61 -10.36 12.81 3.07
CA GLU A 61 -10.21 11.47 2.52
C GLU A 61 -11.41 11.15 1.61
N VAL A 62 -11.10 10.59 0.45
CA VAL A 62 -12.08 10.01 -0.47
C VAL A 62 -11.62 8.62 -0.88
N VAL A 63 -12.57 7.77 -1.25
CA VAL A 63 -12.30 6.43 -1.78
C VAL A 63 -12.67 6.36 -3.24
N LEU A 64 -11.89 5.63 -4.03
CA LEU A 64 -12.15 5.29 -5.42
C LEU A 64 -12.03 3.79 -5.64
N CYS A 65 -12.96 3.23 -6.40
CA CYS A 65 -12.93 1.85 -6.87
C CYS A 65 -12.21 1.83 -8.23
N LEU A 66 -10.99 1.29 -8.27
CA LEU A 66 -10.19 1.29 -9.48
C LEU A 66 -10.50 0.10 -10.38
N GLN A 67 -10.62 0.39 -11.69
CA GLN A 67 -11.10 -0.55 -12.70
C GLN A 67 -10.09 -0.73 -13.84
N GLY A 68 -10.15 -1.88 -14.49
CA GLY A 68 -9.28 -2.22 -15.60
C GLY A 68 -9.39 -3.68 -16.01
N SER A 69 -8.27 -4.26 -16.39
CA SER A 69 -8.19 -5.64 -16.90
C SER A 69 -7.11 -6.44 -16.19
N VAL A 70 -7.29 -7.76 -16.10
CA VAL A 70 -6.26 -8.70 -15.65
C VAL A 70 -5.52 -9.26 -16.85
N SER A 71 -4.19 -9.31 -16.77
CA SER A 71 -3.31 -9.99 -17.74
C SER A 71 -2.35 -10.90 -16.97
N GLY A 72 -2.62 -12.20 -16.96
CA GLY A 72 -1.87 -13.16 -16.14
C GLY A 72 -2.00 -12.85 -14.65
N ASP A 73 -0.87 -12.60 -13.98
CA ASP A 73 -0.82 -12.22 -12.55
C ASP A 73 -0.84 -10.70 -12.31
N THR A 74 -1.15 -9.91 -13.34
CA THR A 74 -1.05 -8.45 -13.31
C THR A 74 -2.42 -7.80 -13.45
N ALA A 75 -2.80 -6.94 -12.50
CA ALA A 75 -3.90 -5.99 -12.66
C ALA A 75 -3.40 -4.75 -13.39
N VAL A 76 -3.94 -4.48 -14.57
CA VAL A 76 -3.70 -3.24 -15.32
C VAL A 76 -4.91 -2.34 -15.15
N VAL A 77 -4.73 -1.31 -14.33
CA VAL A 77 -5.78 -0.41 -13.90
C VAL A 77 -5.72 0.87 -14.71
N ARG A 78 -6.86 1.28 -15.26
CA ARG A 78 -6.94 2.35 -16.27
C ARG A 78 -7.88 3.48 -15.86
N ASP A 79 -8.88 3.16 -15.05
CA ASP A 79 -9.91 4.13 -14.65
C ASP A 79 -10.38 3.91 -13.22
N PHE A 80 -11.29 4.77 -12.77
CA PHE A 80 -11.88 4.69 -11.44
C PHE A 80 -13.35 5.10 -11.46
N VAL A 81 -14.09 4.58 -10.49
CA VAL A 81 -15.43 5.05 -10.12
C VAL A 81 -15.40 5.47 -8.66
N MET A 82 -15.99 6.61 -8.35
CA MET A 82 -16.21 7.04 -6.97
C MET A 82 -17.50 6.40 -6.46
N PRO A 83 -17.47 5.56 -5.41
CA PRO A 83 -18.70 5.10 -4.77
C PRO A 83 -19.34 6.26 -3.99
N ASP A 84 -20.61 6.09 -3.63
CA ASP A 84 -21.26 7.02 -2.70
C ASP A 84 -20.52 7.03 -1.37
N LEU A 85 -20.21 8.22 -0.85
CA LEU A 85 -19.56 8.39 0.44
C LEU A 85 -20.61 8.74 1.50
N LEU A 86 -20.77 7.87 2.48
CA LEU A 86 -21.63 8.10 3.64
C LEU A 86 -20.99 9.13 4.59
N ARG A 87 -19.66 9.08 4.70
CA ARG A 87 -18.88 10.01 5.50
C ARG A 87 -17.51 10.24 4.87
N SER A 88 -16.99 11.46 5.03
CA SER A 88 -15.65 11.85 4.62
C SER A 88 -15.16 12.93 5.58
N THR A 89 -13.94 12.85 6.09
CA THR A 89 -13.26 13.86 6.90
C THR A 89 -11.79 13.85 6.52
N ALA A 90 -10.95 14.64 7.18
CA ALA A 90 -9.50 14.64 6.90
C ALA A 90 -8.79 13.33 7.32
N ASP A 91 -9.47 12.48 8.09
CA ASP A 91 -8.89 11.32 8.79
C ASP A 91 -9.79 10.07 8.79
N LEU A 92 -10.92 10.13 8.07
CA LEU A 92 -11.88 9.05 7.97
C LEU A 92 -12.68 9.17 6.69
N VAL A 93 -12.90 8.04 6.04
CA VAL A 93 -13.86 7.92 4.94
C VAL A 93 -14.66 6.63 5.07
N GLU A 94 -15.97 6.72 4.83
CA GLU A 94 -16.92 5.60 4.86
C GLU A 94 -17.61 5.53 3.50
N PRO A 95 -17.12 4.68 2.57
CA PRO A 95 -17.74 4.49 1.26
C PRO A 95 -18.82 3.39 1.29
N GLN A 96 -19.75 3.43 0.34
CA GLN A 96 -20.45 2.22 -0.08
C GLN A 96 -19.47 1.20 -0.67
N PRO A 97 -19.72 -0.12 -0.54
CA PRO A 97 -18.81 -1.14 -1.04
C PRO A 97 -18.55 -1.01 -2.54
N CYS A 98 -17.30 -1.24 -2.94
CA CYS A 98 -16.93 -1.32 -4.35
C CYS A 98 -17.57 -2.52 -5.05
N VAL A 99 -17.83 -2.40 -6.35
CA VAL A 99 -18.36 -3.52 -7.14
C VAL A 99 -17.33 -4.67 -7.21
N PRO A 100 -17.77 -5.95 -7.32
CA PRO A 100 -16.86 -7.11 -7.29
C PRO A 100 -15.77 -7.15 -8.38
N THR A 101 -15.94 -6.41 -9.48
CA THR A 101 -14.95 -6.31 -10.58
C THR A 101 -13.83 -5.31 -10.29
N THR A 102 -13.86 -4.63 -9.14
CA THR A 102 -12.85 -3.68 -8.71
C THR A 102 -11.50 -4.38 -8.50
N LEU A 103 -10.47 -3.87 -9.16
CA LEU A 103 -9.12 -4.45 -9.08
C LEU A 103 -8.33 -3.90 -7.91
N ALA A 104 -8.58 -2.64 -7.53
CA ALA A 104 -7.94 -2.02 -6.39
C ALA A 104 -8.88 -0.99 -5.76
N VAL A 105 -8.79 -0.82 -4.44
CA VAL A 105 -9.37 0.34 -3.76
C VAL A 105 -8.27 1.38 -3.58
N TRP A 106 -8.60 2.62 -3.88
CA TRP A 106 -7.70 3.75 -3.68
C TRP A 106 -8.31 4.71 -2.67
N HIS A 107 -7.49 5.28 -1.80
CA HIS A 107 -7.87 6.44 -1.02
C HIS A 107 -6.68 7.39 -0.83
N ASN A 108 -6.95 8.60 -0.35
CA ASN A 108 -5.93 9.58 -0.04
C ASN A 108 -5.82 9.85 1.45
N HIS A 109 -4.61 10.20 1.89
CA HIS A 109 -4.37 10.80 3.21
C HIS A 109 -3.94 12.26 3.00
N PRO A 110 -4.75 13.25 3.40
CA PRO A 110 -4.36 14.66 3.36
C PRO A 110 -3.17 14.95 4.28
N TRP A 111 -2.06 15.45 3.72
CA TRP A 111 -0.96 15.99 4.54
C TRP A 111 -1.27 17.43 4.96
N THR A 112 -1.28 17.69 6.26
CA THR A 112 -1.51 19.03 6.83
C THR A 112 -0.27 19.61 7.51
N GLY A 113 0.88 18.97 7.39
CA GLY A 113 2.13 19.38 8.02
C GLY A 113 2.58 18.49 9.18
N PRO A 114 3.79 18.73 9.71
CA PRO A 114 4.41 17.92 10.77
C PRO A 114 3.67 18.02 12.12
N ASP A 115 2.87 19.06 12.33
CA ASP A 115 2.06 19.25 13.53
C ASP A 115 0.68 18.58 13.43
N SER A 116 0.49 17.68 12.45
CA SER A 116 -0.77 16.96 12.28
C SER A 116 -1.11 16.09 13.50
N SER A 117 -2.41 15.90 13.74
CA SER A 117 -2.96 15.06 14.82
C SER A 117 -2.51 13.60 14.76
N PHE A 118 -1.95 13.16 13.63
CA PHE A 118 -1.42 11.83 13.41
C PHE A 118 -0.03 11.60 14.00
N GLY A 119 0.66 12.66 14.46
CA GLY A 119 2.00 12.56 15.09
C GLY A 119 3.10 12.10 14.15
N VAL A 120 2.89 12.21 12.83
CA VAL A 120 3.85 11.85 11.78
C VAL A 120 4.77 13.01 11.44
N LYS A 121 6.05 12.69 11.18
CA LYS A 121 7.08 13.71 10.92
C LYS A 121 7.25 14.01 9.44
N THR A 122 6.96 13.04 8.58
CA THR A 122 7.10 13.16 7.13
C THR A 122 5.82 12.73 6.42
N PRO A 123 5.49 13.32 5.26
CA PRO A 123 4.32 12.90 4.50
C PRO A 123 4.42 11.44 4.05
N GLU A 124 5.62 10.91 3.83
CA GLU A 124 5.84 9.50 3.50
C GLU A 124 5.33 8.55 4.59
N ASP A 125 5.31 8.99 5.85
CA ASP A 125 4.78 8.19 6.97
C ASP A 125 3.26 8.03 6.90
N LEU A 126 2.54 8.95 6.24
CA LEU A 126 1.12 8.79 5.95
C LEU A 126 0.86 7.72 4.90
N CYS A 127 1.87 7.24 4.17
CA CYS A 127 1.68 6.16 3.21
C CYS A 127 1.57 4.80 3.95
N SER A 128 0.40 4.56 4.54
CA SER A 128 0.10 3.41 5.39
C SER A 128 -1.37 3.02 5.28
N LEU A 129 -1.72 1.82 5.74
CA LEU A 129 -3.11 1.40 5.94
C LEU A 129 -3.43 1.39 7.43
N SER A 130 -4.50 2.08 7.81
CA SER A 130 -5.07 2.02 9.15
C SER A 130 -5.81 0.69 9.38
N GLN A 131 -6.16 0.39 10.64
CA GLN A 131 -6.92 -0.81 10.95
C GLN A 131 -8.30 -0.86 10.24
N PRO A 132 -9.08 0.25 10.13
CA PRO A 132 -10.24 0.32 9.24
C PRO A 132 -9.95 -0.07 7.79
N ASP A 133 -8.89 0.47 7.19
CA ASP A 133 -8.53 0.18 5.79
C ASP A 133 -8.24 -1.31 5.59
N LEU A 134 -7.49 -1.91 6.52
CA LEU A 134 -7.19 -3.34 6.50
C LEU A 134 -8.48 -4.18 6.56
N ARG A 135 -9.45 -3.79 7.39
CA ARG A 135 -10.74 -4.50 7.47
C ARG A 135 -11.50 -4.42 6.16
N THR A 136 -11.63 -3.24 5.56
CA THR A 136 -12.34 -3.05 4.29
C THR A 136 -11.73 -3.89 3.18
N VAL A 137 -10.40 -3.82 3.01
CA VAL A 137 -9.69 -4.61 1.99
C VAL A 137 -9.88 -6.11 2.18
N VAL A 138 -9.90 -6.58 3.44
CA VAL A 138 -10.10 -8.00 3.76
C VAL A 138 -11.54 -8.43 3.50
N ALA A 139 -12.52 -7.64 3.94
CA ALA A 139 -13.95 -7.94 3.84
C ALA A 139 -14.46 -7.91 2.40
N ASP A 140 -14.16 -6.84 1.67
CA ASP A 140 -14.68 -6.61 0.31
C ASP A 140 -13.96 -7.44 -0.75
N SER A 141 -12.98 -8.24 -0.32
CA SER A 141 -12.21 -9.12 -1.18
C SER A 141 -11.44 -8.46 -2.32
N ILE A 142 -11.15 -7.17 -2.18
CA ILE A 142 -10.48 -6.36 -3.19
C ILE A 142 -9.01 -6.77 -3.32
N PRO A 143 -8.46 -7.01 -4.53
CA PRO A 143 -7.11 -7.55 -4.69
C PRO A 143 -5.97 -6.63 -4.19
N PHE A 144 -6.10 -5.33 -4.39
CA PHE A 144 -5.08 -4.34 -4.02
C PHE A 144 -5.69 -3.16 -3.25
N ALA A 145 -4.89 -2.60 -2.34
CA ALA A 145 -5.15 -1.32 -1.71
C ALA A 145 -4.09 -0.32 -2.18
N VAL A 146 -4.49 0.92 -2.48
CA VAL A 146 -3.61 1.98 -2.95
C VAL A 146 -3.85 3.23 -2.11
N VAL A 147 -2.79 3.84 -1.61
CA VAL A 147 -2.85 5.09 -0.86
C VAL A 147 -2.07 6.15 -1.60
N SER A 148 -2.63 7.35 -1.72
CA SER A 148 -1.89 8.54 -2.15
C SER A 148 -1.81 9.56 -1.02
N VAL A 149 -0.63 10.09 -0.76
CA VAL A 149 -0.48 11.20 0.19
C VAL A 149 -0.66 12.51 -0.57
N GLY A 150 -1.63 13.29 -0.14
CA GLY A 150 -1.98 14.57 -0.74
C GLY A 150 -1.08 15.71 -0.28
N ARG A 151 -1.16 16.85 -0.97
CA ARG A 151 -0.53 18.13 -0.57
C ARG A 151 1.00 18.07 -0.36
N THR A 152 1.66 17.22 -1.13
CA THR A 152 3.12 17.08 -1.12
C THR A 152 3.73 17.65 -2.41
N PRO A 153 5.00 18.10 -2.39
CA PRO A 153 5.68 18.59 -3.61
C PRO A 153 5.84 17.52 -4.70
N ARG A 154 5.84 16.24 -4.32
CA ARG A 154 5.94 15.10 -5.23
C ARG A 154 4.83 14.10 -4.91
N PRO A 155 4.21 13.46 -5.92
CA PRO A 155 3.24 12.41 -5.67
C PRO A 155 3.84 11.26 -4.86
N ILE A 156 3.20 10.91 -3.75
CA ILE A 156 3.54 9.73 -2.95
C ILE A 156 2.38 8.76 -3.12
N VAL A 157 2.66 7.59 -3.69
CA VAL A 157 1.66 6.54 -3.89
C VAL A 157 2.24 5.21 -3.42
N CYS A 158 1.53 4.52 -2.53
CA CYS A 158 1.87 3.18 -2.06
C CYS A 158 0.75 2.22 -2.37
N TRP A 159 1.08 0.94 -2.45
CA TRP A 159 0.09 -0.10 -2.65
C TRP A 159 0.46 -1.38 -1.93
N TRP A 160 -0.56 -2.16 -1.61
CA TRP A 160 -0.46 -3.44 -0.94
C TRP A 160 -1.34 -4.45 -1.65
N ARG A 161 -0.91 -5.71 -1.66
CA ARG A 161 -1.77 -6.84 -1.98
C ARG A 161 -2.66 -7.13 -0.79
N ARG A 162 -3.90 -7.58 -1.02
CA ARG A 162 -4.80 -7.99 0.05
C ARG A 162 -4.22 -9.07 0.95
N VAL A 163 -3.41 -9.97 0.40
CA VAL A 163 -2.67 -10.94 1.22
C VAL A 163 -1.81 -10.29 2.31
N GLN A 164 -1.21 -9.14 2.04
CA GLN A 164 -0.46 -8.38 3.05
C GLN A 164 -1.40 -7.77 4.08
N ALA A 165 -2.58 -7.31 3.67
CA ALA A 165 -3.60 -6.82 4.59
C ALA A 165 -4.12 -7.93 5.53
N VAL A 166 -4.38 -9.12 5.00
CA VAL A 166 -4.80 -10.30 5.78
C VAL A 166 -3.76 -10.67 6.83
N VAL A 167 -2.49 -10.84 6.42
CA VAL A 167 -1.39 -11.24 7.32
C VAL A 167 -1.17 -10.20 8.42
N ASN A 168 -1.39 -8.92 8.13
CA ASN A 168 -1.14 -7.83 9.06
C ASN A 168 -2.41 -7.27 9.71
N ARG A 169 -3.58 -7.91 9.60
CA ARG A 169 -4.89 -7.34 10.05
C ARG A 169 -4.98 -6.89 11.51
N HIS A 170 -4.03 -7.31 12.36
CA HIS A 170 -4.01 -6.98 13.78
C HIS A 170 -3.12 -5.76 14.12
N VAL A 171 -2.34 -5.25 13.16
CA VAL A 171 -1.53 -4.05 13.40
C VAL A 171 -2.42 -2.82 13.44
N LYS A 172 -2.01 -1.80 14.21
CA LYS A 172 -2.71 -0.50 14.22
C LYS A 172 -2.55 0.22 12.88
N PHE A 173 -1.34 0.16 12.32
CA PHE A 173 -0.97 0.73 11.03
C PHE A 173 -0.03 -0.22 10.29
N LEU A 174 -0.33 -0.50 9.02
CA LEU A 174 0.56 -1.22 8.12
C LEU A 174 1.32 -0.20 7.29
N PRO A 175 2.61 0.05 7.57
CA PRO A 175 3.38 1.02 6.82
C PRO A 175 3.68 0.52 5.40
N ARG A 176 4.09 1.46 4.56
CA ARG A 176 4.75 1.19 3.28
C ARG A 176 5.96 0.25 3.43
N PHE A 177 6.12 -0.69 2.50
CA PHE A 177 7.28 -1.60 2.47
C PHE A 177 8.41 -1.01 1.62
N PRO A 178 9.67 -0.89 2.09
CA PRO A 178 10.76 -0.18 1.40
C PRO A 178 11.10 -0.58 -0.05
N ARG A 179 10.48 -1.63 -0.61
CA ARG A 179 10.74 -2.17 -1.96
C ARG A 179 9.49 -2.45 -2.80
N GLN A 180 8.29 -2.11 -2.35
CA GLN A 180 7.06 -2.18 -3.17
C GLN A 180 6.89 -0.99 -4.14
N TRP A 181 7.94 -0.21 -4.32
CA TRP A 181 7.96 1.05 -5.04
C TRP A 181 8.87 0.82 -6.22
N ILE A 182 8.28 0.81 -7.39
CA ILE A 182 8.97 1.37 -8.54
C ILE A 182 8.62 2.85 -8.42
N ALA A 183 9.59 3.70 -8.05
CA ALA A 183 9.54 5.07 -8.56
C ALA A 183 9.30 4.89 -10.05
N LEU A 184 8.12 5.30 -10.54
CA LEU A 184 7.73 5.14 -11.95
C LEU A 184 8.99 5.35 -12.79
N PRO A 185 9.31 4.46 -13.76
CA PRO A 185 10.47 4.67 -14.60
C PRO A 185 10.47 6.14 -15.00
N SER A 186 11.51 6.87 -14.59
CA SER A 186 11.59 8.31 -14.78
C SER A 186 11.08 8.63 -16.17
N PHE A 187 10.06 9.48 -16.26
CA PHE A 187 9.51 9.94 -17.54
C PHE A 187 10.58 10.60 -18.44
N ALA A 188 11.81 10.80 -17.94
CA ALA A 188 13.00 11.18 -18.68
C ALA A 188 13.31 10.28 -19.90
N SER A 189 12.87 9.01 -19.95
CA SER A 189 13.10 8.15 -21.12
C SER A 189 12.04 8.25 -22.23
N LEU A 190 10.95 9.02 -22.04
CA LEU A 190 9.94 9.23 -23.09
C LEU A 190 10.08 10.57 -23.83
N THR A 191 11.09 11.37 -23.46
CA THR A 191 11.38 12.68 -24.07
C THR A 191 12.79 12.77 -24.62
N ASP A 192 13.40 11.66 -25.04
CA ASP A 192 14.67 11.72 -25.79
C ASP A 192 14.40 11.58 -27.30
N PRO A 193 14.28 12.69 -28.05
CA PRO A 193 14.13 12.64 -29.50
C PRO A 193 15.51 12.62 -30.17
N LEU A 194 16.30 11.56 -30.03
CA LEU A 194 17.56 11.43 -30.78
C LEU A 194 17.88 9.98 -31.16
N VAL A 195 17.07 9.40 -32.05
CA VAL A 195 17.59 8.44 -33.04
C VAL A 195 17.06 8.86 -34.41
N PRO A 196 17.85 9.53 -35.26
CA PRO A 196 17.46 9.73 -36.65
C PRO A 196 17.37 8.36 -37.35
N PRO A 197 16.40 8.17 -38.27
CA PRO A 197 16.32 6.93 -39.04
C PRO A 197 17.60 6.73 -39.84
N ALA A 198 18.09 5.49 -39.85
CA ALA A 198 19.24 5.10 -40.65
C ALA A 198 19.03 5.54 -42.11
N ALA A 199 20.02 6.25 -42.65
CA ALA A 199 20.00 6.69 -44.03
C ALA A 199 19.90 5.47 -44.95
N SER A 200 18.90 5.48 -45.83
CA SER A 200 18.85 4.61 -47.00
C SER A 200 20.06 4.93 -47.88
N VAL A 201 20.96 3.97 -48.05
CA VAL A 201 22.03 4.06 -49.05
C VAL A 201 21.45 3.66 -50.42
N PRO A 202 21.75 4.39 -51.51
CA PRO A 202 21.30 4.06 -52.86
C PRO A 202 21.89 2.75 -53.41
#